data_AF-A0A248TPF6-F1
#
_entry.id   AF-A0A248TPF6-F1
#
_cell.length_a   1.000
_cell.length_b   1.000
_cell.length_c   1.000
_cell.angle_alpha   90.00
_cell.angle_beta   90.00
_cell.angle_gamma   90.00
#
_symmetry.space_group_name_H-M   'P 1'
#
loop_
_entity.id
_entity.type
_entity.pdbx_description
1 polymer ?
#
loop_
_entity_poly.entity_id
_entity_poly.type
_entity_poly.pdbx_seq_one_letter_code
_entity_poly.pdbx_strand_id
1 'polypeptide(L)'
;MQAYTINEVSKQLNIPPGTLRQWEKDLKDILVIPRSKNGARYYTDEEISLLDTVKKMRNQNLSQKMIRRLLKQHLDSESIADQQENPLETSLNPILHEATTEQDHHPLNIEQLSMVMTQFQDHLLQEIKQELKTNFKKEVVEEMKMELSKNSLHTVKTISDSIYKSNEKTKAEIQEMTDEWKHASKQSSGALETLSKRVAKQSKRTTDQMHYITNKITESSEASSEEFKTMIHYISSSQELTGTEFSNEINELKESMNADRDIYVETMRKEHEEYLHRLREREDAFQDMMLSFRDAAASKQEKKWWQKWKK
;
A
#
# COMPACT_ATOMS: atom_id res chain seq x y z
N MET A 1 19.28 26.21 6.78
CA MET A 1 18.53 25.10 7.42
C MET A 1 17.22 24.95 6.68
N GLN A 2 17.05 23.85 5.95
CA GLN A 2 15.78 23.51 5.31
C GLN A 2 14.99 22.58 6.26
N ALA A 3 13.68 22.76 6.33
CA ALA A 3 12.83 22.03 7.27
C ALA A 3 12.00 20.99 6.51
N TYR A 4 12.32 19.71 6.71
CA TYR A 4 11.70 18.57 6.05
C TYR A 4 10.60 17.95 6.92
N THR A 5 9.53 17.45 6.30
CA THR A 5 8.50 16.65 6.97
C THR A 5 8.92 15.18 7.08
N ILE A 6 8.27 14.42 7.98
CA ILE A 6 8.52 12.98 8.13
C ILE A 6 8.31 12.19 6.83
N ASN A 7 7.46 12.68 5.92
CA ASN A 7 7.19 12.03 4.64
C ASN A 7 8.30 12.30 3.61
N GLU A 8 9.01 13.42 3.71
CA GLU A 8 10.17 13.74 2.86
C GLU A 8 11.40 13.00 3.37
N VAL A 9 11.67 13.02 4.67
CA VAL A 9 12.75 12.21 5.30
C VAL A 9 12.55 10.71 5.05
N SER A 10 11.30 10.23 5.10
CA SER A 10 10.96 8.84 4.76
C SER A 10 11.34 8.46 3.33
N LYS A 11 11.14 9.37 2.35
CA LYS A 11 11.56 9.18 0.95
C LYS A 11 13.08 9.27 0.81
N GLN A 12 13.70 10.30 1.39
CA GLN A 12 15.13 10.59 1.29
C GLN A 12 16.00 9.48 1.88
N LEU A 13 15.61 8.93 3.04
CA LEU A 13 16.32 7.83 3.68
C LEU A 13 15.84 6.44 3.23
N ASN A 14 14.73 6.35 2.47
CA ASN A 14 14.03 5.11 2.12
C ASN A 14 13.70 4.24 3.35
N ILE A 15 13.04 4.85 4.34
CA ILE A 15 12.60 4.20 5.60
C ILE A 15 11.10 4.47 5.79
N PRO A 16 10.26 3.46 6.10
CA PRO A 16 8.84 3.68 6.40
C PRO A 16 8.63 4.68 7.55
N PRO A 17 7.63 5.59 7.49
CA PRO A 17 7.45 6.62 8.50
C PRO A 17 7.04 6.06 9.87
N GLY A 18 6.50 4.83 9.93
CA GLY A 18 6.29 4.11 11.19
C GLY A 18 7.61 3.67 11.86
N THR A 19 8.60 3.25 11.07
CA THR A 19 9.94 2.89 11.56
C THR A 19 10.68 4.12 12.05
N LEU A 20 10.60 5.25 11.33
CA LEU A 20 11.14 6.53 11.81
C LEU A 20 10.52 6.92 13.17
N ARG A 21 9.18 6.88 13.31
CA ARG A 21 8.48 7.12 14.59
C ARG A 21 8.95 6.23 15.73
N GLN A 22 9.23 4.95 15.45
CA GLN A 22 9.79 4.05 16.45
C GLN A 22 11.23 4.45 16.83
N TRP A 23 12.05 4.92 15.88
CA TRP A 23 13.39 5.43 16.17
C TRP A 23 13.34 6.74 17.00
N GLU A 24 12.37 7.64 16.77
CA GLU A 24 12.14 8.80 17.66
C GLU A 24 11.95 8.36 19.12
N LYS A 25 11.20 7.28 19.33
CA LYS A 25 10.89 6.73 20.66
C LYS A 25 12.09 5.98 21.25
N ASP A 26 12.80 5.19 20.43
CA ASP A 26 13.98 4.41 20.82
C ASP A 26 15.19 5.30 21.18
N LEU A 27 15.29 6.49 20.58
CA LEU A 27 16.43 7.40 20.66
C LEU A 27 16.09 8.78 21.25
N LYS A 28 14.92 8.93 21.88
CA LYS A 28 14.40 10.20 22.44
C LYS A 28 15.40 10.98 23.32
N ASP A 29 16.30 10.26 23.99
CA ASP A 29 17.29 10.81 24.92
C ASP A 29 18.60 11.27 24.22
N ILE A 30 18.65 11.19 22.89
CA ILE A 30 19.77 11.60 22.02
C ILE A 30 19.25 12.46 20.85
N LEU A 31 18.14 12.08 20.22
CA LEU A 31 17.55 12.75 19.06
C LEU A 31 16.32 13.59 19.48
N VAL A 32 16.54 14.88 19.75
CA VAL A 32 15.48 15.83 20.12
C VAL A 32 14.90 16.48 18.86
N ILE A 33 13.80 15.94 18.34
CA ILE A 33 13.18 16.44 17.09
C ILE A 33 12.44 17.77 17.32
N PRO A 34 12.80 18.85 16.60
CA PRO A 34 12.13 20.14 16.69
C PRO A 34 10.65 20.10 16.35
N ARG A 35 9.91 21.06 16.91
CA ARG A 35 8.49 21.28 16.59
C ARG A 35 8.27 22.71 16.13
N SER A 36 7.52 22.84 15.04
CA SER A 36 7.04 24.13 14.54
C SER A 36 6.05 24.75 15.53
N LYS A 37 5.78 26.06 15.38
CA LYS A 37 4.80 26.82 16.19
C LYS A 37 3.41 26.15 16.21
N ASN A 38 3.08 25.38 15.17
CA ASN A 38 1.82 24.63 15.04
C ASN A 38 1.91 23.19 15.61
N GLY A 39 2.92 22.86 16.42
CA GLY A 39 3.12 21.56 17.07
C GLY A 39 3.58 20.41 16.16
N ALA A 40 3.63 20.62 14.84
CA ALA A 40 4.13 19.65 13.86
C ALA A 40 5.64 19.44 14.00
N ARG A 41 6.10 18.18 13.86
CA ARG A 41 7.52 17.82 13.78
C ARG A 41 8.12 18.32 12.47
N TYR A 42 9.35 18.82 12.51
CA TYR A 42 10.21 18.95 11.34
C TYR A 42 11.60 18.41 11.66
N TYR A 43 12.35 18.08 10.61
CA TYR A 43 13.74 17.63 10.68
C TYR A 43 14.58 18.60 9.87
N THR A 44 15.77 18.91 10.34
CA THR A 44 16.80 19.61 9.59
C THR A 44 17.82 18.61 9.05
N ASP A 45 18.81 19.13 8.32
CA ASP A 45 19.91 18.35 7.76
C ASP A 45 20.70 17.58 8.84
N GLU A 46 20.75 18.09 10.08
CA GLU A 46 21.42 17.48 11.24
C GLU A 46 20.71 16.21 11.72
N GLU A 47 19.40 16.25 11.98
CA GLU A 47 18.65 15.05 12.39
C GLU A 47 18.60 14.00 11.26
N ILE A 48 18.61 14.42 10.00
CA ILE A 48 18.65 13.52 8.84
C ILE A 48 19.99 12.78 8.77
N SER A 49 21.12 13.47 9.04
CA SER A 49 22.46 12.86 9.13
C SER A 49 22.56 11.82 10.27
N LEU A 50 22.01 12.16 11.44
CA LEU A 50 21.91 11.23 12.57
C LEU A 50 21.04 10.00 12.24
N LEU A 51 19.91 10.19 11.55
CA LEU A 51 19.02 9.10 11.14
C LEU A 51 19.64 8.18 10.08
N ASP A 52 20.43 8.70 9.14
CA ASP A 52 21.19 7.87 8.20
C ASP A 52 22.33 7.11 8.90
N THR A 53 22.94 7.70 9.93
CA THR A 53 23.93 7.02 10.78
C THR A 53 23.29 5.87 11.58
N VAL A 54 22.10 6.08 12.16
CA VAL A 54 21.30 5.01 12.79
C VAL A 54 20.96 3.90 11.80
N LYS A 55 20.60 4.25 10.56
CA LYS A 55 20.30 3.31 9.47
C LYS A 55 21.52 2.45 9.12
N LYS A 56 22.69 3.08 8.92
CA LYS A 56 23.97 2.38 8.69
C LYS A 56 24.28 1.39 9.82
N MET A 57 24.12 1.81 11.08
CA MET A 57 24.35 0.94 12.24
C MET A 57 23.34 -0.22 12.35
N ARG A 58 22.03 0.00 12.09
CA ARG A 58 21.04 -1.10 12.08
C ARG A 58 21.28 -2.08 10.94
N ASN A 59 21.74 -1.62 9.77
CA ASN A 59 22.12 -2.50 8.66
C ASN A 59 23.33 -3.41 8.99
N GLN A 60 24.18 -3.01 9.94
CA GLN A 60 25.28 -3.82 10.47
C GLN A 60 24.83 -4.78 11.60
N ASN A 61 23.52 -4.97 11.80
CA ASN A 61 22.93 -5.81 12.87
C ASN A 61 23.35 -5.42 14.30
N LEU A 62 23.80 -4.18 14.53
CA LEU A 62 24.13 -3.68 15.86
C LEU A 62 22.86 -3.61 16.73
N SER A 63 22.96 -4.13 17.96
CA SER A 63 21.81 -4.13 18.88
C SER A 63 21.43 -2.69 19.28
N GLN A 64 20.14 -2.45 19.53
CA GLN A 64 19.62 -1.11 19.89
C GLN A 64 20.34 -0.48 21.10
N LYS A 65 20.78 -1.31 22.07
CA LYS A 65 21.59 -0.86 23.22
C LYS A 65 22.99 -0.42 22.79
N MET A 66 23.62 -1.13 21.86
CA MET A 66 24.95 -0.78 21.31
C MET A 66 24.88 0.48 20.45
N ILE A 67 23.88 0.61 19.58
CA ILE A 67 23.64 1.81 18.74
C ILE A 67 23.49 3.05 19.63
N ARG A 68 22.64 2.98 20.65
CA ARG A 68 22.44 4.05 21.64
C ARG A 68 23.75 4.42 22.36
N ARG A 69 24.58 3.42 22.73
CA ARG A 69 25.88 3.66 23.38
C ARG A 69 26.89 4.33 22.43
N LEU A 70 26.96 3.90 21.16
CA LEU A 70 27.87 4.45 20.17
C LEU A 70 27.50 5.89 19.76
N LEU A 71 26.21 6.16 19.55
CA LEU A 71 25.74 7.52 19.24
C LEU A 71 25.98 8.49 20.40
N LYS A 72 25.72 8.06 21.65
CA LYS A 72 26.08 8.87 22.81
C LYS A 72 27.60 9.09 22.88
N GLN A 73 28.41 8.04 22.69
CA GLN A 73 29.87 8.17 22.72
C GLN A 73 30.39 9.12 21.63
N HIS A 74 29.80 9.14 20.43
CA HIS A 74 30.17 10.09 19.37
C HIS A 74 29.88 11.54 19.78
N LEU A 75 28.67 11.80 20.28
CA LEU A 75 28.23 13.13 20.71
C LEU A 75 29.00 13.63 21.93
N ASP A 76 29.33 12.74 22.88
CA ASP A 76 30.21 13.02 24.01
C ASP A 76 31.65 13.30 23.53
N SER A 77 32.16 12.58 22.52
CA SER A 77 33.52 12.80 21.95
C SER A 77 33.66 14.09 21.15
N GLU A 78 32.61 14.57 20.47
CA GLU A 78 32.62 15.87 19.80
C GLU A 78 32.75 17.05 20.79
N SER A 79 32.50 16.82 22.09
CA SER A 79 32.73 17.82 23.16
C SER A 79 34.18 17.91 23.66
N ILE A 80 35.10 17.08 23.14
CA ILE A 80 36.51 17.00 23.59
C ILE A 80 37.48 17.23 22.40
N ALA A 81 37.02 17.89 21.33
CA ALA A 81 37.85 18.22 20.17
C ALA A 81 38.80 19.42 20.40
N ASP A 82 38.49 20.30 21.37
CA ASP A 82 39.23 21.54 21.65
C ASP A 82 40.08 21.44 22.94
N GLN A 83 41.11 20.59 22.98
CA GLN A 83 42.31 20.88 23.79
C GLN A 83 43.57 20.05 23.46
N GLN A 84 44.60 20.79 23.04
CA GLN A 84 46.04 20.61 23.32
C GLN A 84 46.83 19.44 22.72
N GLU A 85 47.72 19.84 21.82
CA GLU A 85 49.04 19.23 21.58
C GLU A 85 49.84 19.14 22.90
N ASN A 86 50.55 18.02 23.17
CA ASN A 86 52.02 17.90 23.10
C ASN A 86 52.49 16.55 23.75
N PRO A 87 53.51 15.84 23.22
CA PRO A 87 54.04 14.61 23.83
C PRO A 87 55.31 14.85 24.67
N LEU A 88 55.61 13.95 25.62
CA LEU A 88 56.91 13.87 26.32
C LEU A 88 57.19 12.45 26.86
N GLU A 89 58.45 12.04 26.80
CA GLU A 89 58.99 10.75 27.28
C GLU A 89 59.72 10.90 28.64
N THR A 90 60.25 9.79 29.20
CA THR A 90 61.66 9.64 29.68
C THR A 90 61.87 8.95 31.06
N SER A 91 62.37 7.70 30.99
CA SER A 91 63.43 7.08 31.83
C SER A 91 63.22 6.66 33.31
N LEU A 92 64.23 5.92 33.80
CA LEU A 92 64.43 5.18 35.07
C LEU A 92 65.74 5.64 35.75
N ASN A 93 65.97 5.32 37.05
CA ASN A 93 67.17 4.60 37.56
C ASN A 93 67.31 4.54 39.12
N PRO A 94 68.13 3.62 39.71
CA PRO A 94 68.18 3.40 41.18
C PRO A 94 69.58 3.08 41.86
N ILE A 95 69.59 2.94 43.21
CA ILE A 95 70.56 2.23 44.15
C ILE A 95 71.97 2.84 44.50
N LEU A 96 72.52 2.38 45.66
CA LEU A 96 73.94 2.33 46.19
C LEU A 96 74.35 3.46 47.19
N HIS A 97 75.30 3.35 48.17
CA HIS A 97 76.14 2.29 48.83
C HIS A 97 76.65 2.83 50.24
N GLU A 98 77.57 2.33 51.11
CA GLU A 98 78.56 1.19 51.26
C GLU A 98 79.07 1.01 52.74
N ALA A 99 79.66 -0.16 53.10
CA ALA A 99 80.79 -0.53 54.03
C ALA A 99 81.04 0.14 55.44
N THR A 100 81.95 -0.27 56.38
CA THR A 100 83.01 -1.32 56.62
C THR A 100 83.15 -1.55 58.17
N THR A 101 84.05 -2.24 58.92
CA THR A 101 85.30 -3.10 58.93
C THR A 101 85.20 -4.07 60.18
N GLU A 102 86.03 -5.03 60.63
CA GLU A 102 87.49 -5.43 60.60
C GLU A 102 88.42 -4.73 61.65
N GLN A 103 89.48 -5.33 62.28
CA GLN A 103 90.24 -6.61 62.11
C GLN A 103 90.99 -7.09 63.43
N ASP A 104 91.92 -8.07 63.35
CA ASP A 104 93.02 -8.50 64.29
C ASP A 104 92.80 -9.21 65.68
N HIS A 105 93.69 -10.09 66.23
CA HIS A 105 94.55 -11.19 65.67
C HIS A 105 95.30 -12.07 66.75
N HIS A 106 94.99 -13.37 66.96
CA HIS A 106 95.97 -14.45 67.38
C HIS A 106 95.36 -15.89 67.44
N PRO A 107 96.16 -17.00 67.40
CA PRO A 107 95.64 -18.36 67.18
C PRO A 107 95.85 -19.39 68.33
N LEU A 108 94.88 -20.30 68.54
CA LEU A 108 95.09 -21.58 69.24
C LEU A 108 94.04 -22.64 68.84
N ASN A 109 94.46 -23.68 68.10
CA ASN A 109 93.73 -24.92 67.73
C ASN A 109 92.18 -24.86 67.67
N ILE A 110 91.63 -23.87 66.96
CA ILE A 110 90.18 -23.66 66.84
C ILE A 110 89.53 -24.78 66.01
N GLU A 111 90.25 -25.31 65.02
CA GLU A 111 89.74 -26.19 63.97
C GLU A 111 89.04 -27.44 64.50
N GLN A 112 89.66 -28.15 65.46
CA GLN A 112 89.07 -29.37 66.02
C GLN A 112 87.85 -29.10 66.92
N LEU A 113 87.81 -27.96 67.63
CA LEU A 113 86.63 -27.53 68.40
C LEU A 113 85.50 -27.10 67.45
N SER A 114 85.83 -26.35 66.39
CA SER A 114 84.87 -25.90 65.38
C SER A 114 84.25 -27.08 64.63
N MET A 115 85.01 -28.11 64.29
CA MET A 115 84.52 -29.33 63.62
C MET A 115 83.52 -30.12 64.48
N VAL A 116 83.70 -30.17 65.80
CA VAL A 116 82.71 -30.78 66.71
C VAL A 116 81.47 -29.90 66.86
N MET A 117 81.64 -28.58 66.93
CA MET A 117 80.52 -27.63 67.03
C MET A 117 79.69 -27.56 65.74
N THR A 118 80.31 -27.59 64.55
CA THR A 118 79.56 -27.67 63.27
C THR A 118 78.83 -29.00 63.16
N GLN A 119 79.44 -30.13 63.53
CA GLN A 119 78.75 -31.42 63.52
C GLN A 119 77.53 -31.45 64.46
N PHE A 120 77.61 -30.82 65.63
CA PHE A 120 76.47 -30.67 66.55
C PHE A 120 75.41 -29.70 66.00
N GLN A 121 75.83 -28.57 65.42
CA GLN A 121 74.95 -27.60 64.78
C GLN A 121 74.20 -28.21 63.59
N ASP A 122 74.86 -29.01 62.76
CA ASP A 122 74.24 -29.75 61.65
C ASP A 122 73.27 -30.82 62.14
N HIS A 123 73.57 -31.52 63.24
CA HIS A 123 72.62 -32.47 63.84
C HIS A 123 71.36 -31.75 64.34
N LEU A 124 71.50 -30.68 65.13
CA LEU A 124 70.35 -29.91 65.61
C LEU A 124 69.56 -29.28 64.46
N LEU A 125 70.23 -28.73 63.44
CA LEU A 125 69.57 -28.20 62.24
C LEU A 125 68.83 -29.31 61.49
N GLN A 126 69.40 -30.52 61.38
CA GLN A 126 68.73 -31.65 60.74
C GLN A 126 67.54 -32.16 61.56
N GLU A 127 67.66 -32.25 62.88
CA GLU A 127 66.64 -32.73 63.81
C GLU A 127 65.45 -31.75 63.87
N ILE A 128 65.71 -30.45 64.09
CA ILE A 128 64.70 -29.38 64.00
C ILE A 128 64.05 -29.37 62.61
N LYS A 129 64.82 -29.51 61.53
CA LYS A 129 64.31 -29.57 60.15
C LYS A 129 63.53 -30.85 59.85
N GLN A 130 63.72 -31.93 60.59
CA GLN A 130 62.90 -33.14 60.49
C GLN A 130 61.61 -33.00 61.31
N GLU A 131 61.70 -32.63 62.59
CA GLU A 131 60.56 -32.44 63.48
C GLU A 131 59.60 -31.36 62.98
N LEU A 132 60.13 -30.19 62.61
CA LEU A 132 59.33 -29.12 62.01
C LEU A 132 58.74 -29.54 60.67
N LYS A 133 59.45 -30.35 59.86
CA LYS A 133 58.90 -30.87 58.58
C LYS A 133 57.86 -31.97 58.75
N THR A 134 57.88 -32.75 59.83
CA THR A 134 56.90 -33.83 60.07
C THR A 134 55.67 -33.32 60.81
N ASN A 135 55.85 -32.52 61.86
CA ASN A 135 54.76 -32.00 62.68
C ASN A 135 53.99 -30.91 61.93
N PHE A 136 54.66 -29.84 61.48
CA PHE A 136 54.00 -28.75 60.72
C PHE A 136 53.28 -29.27 59.47
N LYS A 137 53.85 -30.24 58.74
CA LYS A 137 53.16 -30.82 57.58
C LYS A 137 51.94 -31.65 57.94
N LYS A 138 51.92 -32.37 59.07
CA LYS A 138 50.73 -33.13 59.48
C LYS A 138 49.66 -32.20 60.01
N GLU A 139 50.04 -31.27 60.88
CA GLU A 139 49.18 -30.29 61.51
C GLU A 139 48.53 -29.37 60.46
N VAL A 140 49.32 -28.67 59.65
CA VAL A 140 48.80 -27.75 58.61
C VAL A 140 48.04 -28.48 57.52
N VAL A 141 48.42 -29.70 57.11
CA VAL A 141 47.62 -30.43 56.10
C VAL A 141 46.28 -30.90 56.66
N GLU A 142 46.22 -31.35 57.92
CA GLU A 142 44.96 -31.77 58.53
C GLU A 142 44.08 -30.56 58.89
N GLU A 143 44.66 -29.45 59.35
CA GLU A 143 43.96 -28.19 59.59
C GLU A 143 43.42 -27.59 58.28
N MET A 144 44.24 -27.47 57.22
CA MET A 144 43.79 -27.05 55.90
C MET A 144 42.70 -27.99 55.34
N LYS A 145 42.79 -29.30 55.58
CA LYS A 145 41.79 -30.29 55.18
C LYS A 145 40.48 -30.13 55.95
N MET A 146 40.53 -29.81 57.24
CA MET A 146 39.36 -29.52 58.07
C MET A 146 38.70 -28.17 57.71
N GLU A 147 39.50 -27.12 57.51
CA GLU A 147 39.06 -25.81 56.99
C GLU A 147 38.42 -25.94 55.61
N LEU A 148 39.10 -26.61 54.66
CA LEU A 148 38.59 -26.81 53.30
C LEU A 148 37.32 -27.67 53.30
N SER A 149 37.24 -28.70 54.13
CA SER A 149 36.03 -29.52 54.32
C SER A 149 34.86 -28.68 54.85
N LYS A 150 35.08 -27.92 55.91
CA LYS A 150 34.09 -27.03 56.56
C LYS A 150 33.60 -25.93 55.61
N ASN A 151 34.51 -25.28 54.88
CA ASN A 151 34.20 -24.22 53.93
C ASN A 151 33.51 -24.78 52.66
N SER A 152 33.91 -25.96 52.18
CA SER A 152 33.22 -26.69 51.11
C SER A 152 31.79 -27.08 51.51
N LEU A 153 31.60 -27.64 52.71
CA LEU A 153 30.27 -27.99 53.24
C LEU A 153 29.38 -26.74 53.38
N HIS A 154 29.93 -25.62 53.87
CA HIS A 154 29.20 -24.35 53.96
C HIS A 154 28.80 -23.80 52.59
N THR A 155 29.70 -23.79 51.61
CA THR A 155 29.39 -23.31 50.24
C THR A 155 28.40 -24.21 49.53
N VAL A 156 28.57 -25.55 49.58
CA VAL A 156 27.62 -26.52 49.03
C VAL A 156 26.24 -26.38 49.69
N LYS A 157 26.17 -26.19 51.01
CA LYS A 157 24.90 -25.93 51.70
C LYS A 157 24.27 -24.60 51.25
N THR A 158 25.04 -23.51 51.21
CA THR A 158 24.56 -22.19 50.78
C THR A 158 24.01 -22.24 49.35
N ILE A 159 24.71 -22.94 48.45
CA ILE A 159 24.27 -23.18 47.07
C ILE A 159 22.98 -24.01 47.06
N SER A 160 22.92 -25.12 47.80
CA SER A 160 21.72 -25.96 47.94
C SER A 160 20.51 -25.17 48.43
N ASP A 161 20.64 -24.45 49.55
CA ASP A 161 19.57 -23.63 50.14
C ASP A 161 19.11 -22.53 49.15
N SER A 162 20.03 -21.94 48.38
CA SER A 162 19.69 -20.97 47.32
C SER A 162 18.97 -21.60 46.13
N ILE A 163 19.35 -22.84 45.73
CA ILE A 163 18.70 -23.57 44.64
C ILE A 163 17.29 -23.99 45.05
N TYR A 164 17.09 -24.52 46.25
CA TYR A 164 15.76 -24.86 46.77
C TYR A 164 14.84 -23.62 46.80
N LYS A 165 15.31 -22.51 47.38
CA LYS A 165 14.53 -21.28 47.50
C LYS A 165 14.27 -20.60 46.15
N SER A 166 15.21 -20.70 45.21
CA SER A 166 15.05 -20.22 43.83
C SER A 166 14.03 -21.07 43.05
N ASN A 167 14.08 -22.40 43.18
CA ASN A 167 13.18 -23.33 42.51
C ASN A 167 11.74 -23.23 43.06
N GLU A 168 11.58 -23.08 44.39
CA GLU A 168 10.29 -22.79 45.02
C GLU A 168 9.70 -21.47 44.53
N LYS A 169 10.52 -20.40 44.48
CA LYS A 169 10.11 -19.11 43.94
C LYS A 169 9.71 -19.22 42.46
N THR A 170 10.53 -19.87 41.63
CA THR A 170 10.28 -20.06 40.19
C THR A 170 8.98 -20.84 39.95
N LYS A 171 8.68 -21.85 40.78
CA LYS A 171 7.41 -22.58 40.76
C LYS A 171 6.22 -21.65 41.05
N ALA A 172 6.34 -20.75 42.03
CA ALA A 172 5.30 -19.79 42.36
C ALA A 172 5.07 -18.78 41.21
N GLU A 173 6.14 -18.20 40.65
CA GLU A 173 6.08 -17.27 39.50
C GLU A 173 5.48 -17.95 38.24
N ILE A 174 5.82 -19.21 37.98
CA ILE A 174 5.20 -20.00 36.88
C ILE A 174 3.70 -20.23 37.14
N GLN A 175 3.30 -20.49 38.38
CA GLN A 175 1.89 -20.73 38.71
C GLN A 175 1.06 -19.45 38.60
N GLU A 176 1.57 -18.33 39.10
CA GLU A 176 0.97 -16.99 38.93
C GLU A 176 0.79 -16.63 37.45
N MET A 177 1.87 -16.77 36.66
CA MET A 177 1.84 -16.56 35.20
C MET A 177 0.87 -17.50 34.47
N THR A 178 0.68 -18.73 34.96
CA THR A 178 -0.27 -19.69 34.40
C THR A 178 -1.72 -19.26 34.64
N ASP A 179 -2.05 -18.76 35.83
CA ASP A 179 -3.39 -18.24 36.12
C ASP A 179 -3.64 -16.89 35.42
N GLU A 180 -2.65 -15.98 35.32
CA GLU A 180 -2.76 -14.78 34.47
C GLU A 180 -3.05 -15.14 33.00
N TRP A 181 -2.27 -16.06 32.42
CA TRP A 181 -2.45 -16.54 31.05
C TRP A 181 -3.85 -17.12 30.82
N LYS A 182 -4.35 -17.91 31.78
CA LYS A 182 -5.69 -18.51 31.78
C LYS A 182 -6.80 -17.46 31.88
N HIS A 183 -6.60 -16.40 32.67
CA HIS A 183 -7.52 -15.25 32.72
C HIS A 183 -7.52 -14.45 31.40
N ALA A 184 -6.35 -14.11 30.86
CA ALA A 184 -6.21 -13.41 29.58
C ALA A 184 -6.79 -14.22 28.41
N SER A 185 -6.52 -15.53 28.37
CA SER A 185 -7.09 -16.48 27.40
C SER A 185 -8.61 -16.54 27.48
N LYS A 186 -9.19 -16.63 28.69
CA LYS A 186 -10.65 -16.64 28.88
C LYS A 186 -11.30 -15.32 28.47
N GLN A 187 -10.66 -14.18 28.75
CA GLN A 187 -11.13 -12.86 28.31
C GLN A 187 -11.07 -12.72 26.78
N SER A 188 -9.98 -13.15 26.15
CA SER A 188 -9.80 -13.17 24.69
C SER A 188 -10.83 -14.07 23.99
N SER A 189 -11.10 -15.26 24.55
CA SER A 189 -12.13 -16.18 24.07
C SER A 189 -13.53 -15.55 24.12
N GLY A 190 -13.91 -14.90 25.22
CA GLY A 190 -15.18 -14.18 25.32
C GLY A 190 -15.30 -12.98 24.38
N ALA A 191 -14.19 -12.26 24.15
CA ALA A 191 -14.13 -11.19 23.16
C ALA A 191 -14.32 -11.73 21.73
N LEU A 192 -13.68 -12.85 21.37
CA LEU A 192 -13.89 -13.54 20.09
C LEU A 192 -15.33 -14.04 19.93
N GLU A 193 -15.93 -14.62 20.97
CA GLU A 193 -17.31 -15.10 20.92
C GLU A 193 -18.31 -13.96 20.69
N THR A 194 -18.16 -12.84 21.42
CA THR A 194 -19.03 -11.66 21.26
C THR A 194 -18.80 -10.96 19.92
N LEU A 195 -17.57 -10.93 19.40
CA LEU A 195 -17.26 -10.43 18.05
C LEU A 195 -17.89 -11.33 16.98
N SER A 196 -17.73 -12.65 17.08
CA SER A 196 -18.34 -13.63 16.17
C SER A 196 -19.86 -13.49 16.11
N LYS A 197 -20.53 -13.41 17.27
CA LYS A 197 -21.97 -13.15 17.38
C LYS A 197 -22.37 -11.81 16.73
N ARG A 198 -21.56 -10.76 16.86
CA ARG A 198 -21.79 -9.45 16.23
C ARG A 198 -21.61 -9.50 14.71
N VAL A 199 -20.56 -10.16 14.22
CA VAL A 199 -20.30 -10.35 12.78
C VAL A 199 -21.41 -11.18 12.13
N ALA A 200 -21.84 -12.28 12.75
CA ALA A 200 -22.94 -13.10 12.24
C ALA A 200 -24.26 -12.30 12.16
N LYS A 201 -24.60 -11.52 13.19
CA LYS A 201 -25.80 -10.67 13.21
C LYS A 201 -25.74 -9.56 12.16
N GLN A 202 -24.57 -8.91 11.99
CA GLN A 202 -24.40 -7.87 10.99
C GLN A 202 -24.41 -8.43 9.56
N SER A 203 -23.74 -9.57 9.34
CA SER A 203 -23.74 -10.30 8.05
C SER A 203 -25.17 -10.63 7.63
N LYS A 204 -25.97 -11.26 8.52
CA LYS A 204 -27.38 -11.53 8.24
C LYS A 204 -28.15 -10.24 7.87
N ARG A 205 -28.00 -9.16 8.66
CA ARG A 205 -28.68 -7.89 8.35
C ARG A 205 -28.29 -7.34 6.98
N THR A 206 -27.02 -7.43 6.59
CA THR A 206 -26.56 -7.04 5.25
C THR A 206 -27.18 -7.93 4.17
N THR A 207 -27.26 -9.24 4.37
CA THR A 207 -27.93 -10.17 3.45
C THR A 207 -29.43 -9.86 3.31
N ASP A 208 -30.13 -9.62 4.43
CA ASP A 208 -31.55 -9.22 4.44
C ASP A 208 -31.76 -7.90 3.65
N GLN A 209 -30.85 -6.92 3.82
CA GLN A 209 -30.87 -5.64 3.08
C GLN A 209 -30.53 -5.82 1.59
N MET A 210 -29.59 -6.69 1.23
CA MET A 210 -29.26 -7.01 -0.15
C MET A 210 -30.46 -7.65 -0.87
N HIS A 211 -31.14 -8.62 -0.24
CA HIS A 211 -32.35 -9.21 -0.81
C HIS A 211 -33.46 -8.17 -1.03
N TYR A 212 -33.68 -7.25 -0.09
CA TYR A 212 -34.64 -6.15 -0.27
C TYR A 212 -34.29 -5.26 -1.47
N ILE A 213 -33.02 -4.86 -1.60
CA ILE A 213 -32.54 -4.03 -2.71
C ILE A 213 -32.67 -4.79 -4.04
N THR A 214 -32.25 -6.05 -4.11
CA THR A 214 -32.40 -6.90 -5.30
C THR A 214 -33.87 -7.02 -5.70
N ASN A 215 -34.79 -7.27 -4.76
CA ASN A 215 -36.22 -7.38 -5.08
C ASN A 215 -36.80 -6.06 -5.60
N LYS A 216 -36.37 -4.92 -5.05
CA LYS A 216 -36.80 -3.60 -5.55
C LYS A 216 -36.20 -3.26 -6.91
N ILE A 217 -35.00 -3.74 -7.22
CA ILE A 217 -34.41 -3.62 -8.55
C ILE A 217 -35.16 -4.49 -9.57
N THR A 218 -35.52 -5.74 -9.24
CA THR A 218 -36.30 -6.60 -10.16
C THR A 218 -37.70 -6.04 -10.40
N GLU A 219 -38.40 -5.60 -9.35
CA GLU A 219 -39.72 -4.96 -9.43
C GLU A 219 -39.69 -3.69 -10.29
N SER A 220 -38.68 -2.83 -10.11
CA SER A 220 -38.49 -1.64 -10.95
C SER A 220 -38.12 -1.99 -12.39
N SER A 221 -37.33 -3.04 -12.61
CA SER A 221 -36.92 -3.46 -13.96
C SER A 221 -38.05 -4.12 -14.74
N GLU A 222 -38.97 -4.81 -14.05
CA GLU A 222 -40.18 -5.39 -14.63
C GLU A 222 -41.15 -4.29 -15.06
N ALA A 223 -41.40 -3.30 -14.19
CA ALA A 223 -42.20 -2.12 -14.52
C ALA A 223 -41.65 -1.37 -15.75
N SER A 224 -40.35 -1.04 -15.77
CA SER A 224 -39.72 -0.39 -16.92
C SER A 224 -39.76 -1.25 -18.19
N SER A 225 -39.73 -2.59 -18.07
CA SER A 225 -39.84 -3.49 -19.23
C SER A 225 -41.23 -3.45 -19.86
N GLU A 226 -42.31 -3.37 -19.05
CA GLU A 226 -43.67 -3.22 -19.56
C GLU A 226 -43.92 -1.81 -20.13
N GLU A 227 -43.30 -0.76 -19.57
CA GLU A 227 -43.29 0.58 -20.16
C GLU A 227 -42.61 0.59 -21.54
N PHE A 228 -41.41 -0.01 -21.67
CA PHE A 228 -40.71 -0.14 -22.95
C PHE A 228 -41.51 -0.95 -23.98
N LYS A 229 -42.12 -2.05 -23.56
CA LYS A 229 -42.99 -2.89 -24.41
C LYS A 229 -44.23 -2.13 -24.89
N THR A 230 -44.84 -1.32 -24.02
CA THR A 230 -45.96 -0.44 -24.38
C THR A 230 -45.52 0.65 -25.36
N MET A 231 -44.34 1.24 -25.17
CA MET A 231 -43.75 2.22 -26.09
C MET A 231 -43.44 1.61 -27.46
N ILE A 232 -42.87 0.40 -27.51
CA ILE A 232 -42.63 -0.36 -28.74
C ILE A 232 -43.94 -0.62 -29.47
N HIS A 233 -44.98 -1.11 -28.76
CA HIS A 233 -46.30 -1.34 -29.36
C HIS A 233 -46.90 -0.05 -29.93
N TYR A 234 -46.83 1.07 -29.20
CA TYR A 234 -47.33 2.36 -29.69
C TYR A 234 -46.60 2.81 -30.97
N ILE A 235 -45.26 2.69 -31.00
CA ILE A 235 -44.45 3.02 -32.18
C ILE A 235 -44.85 2.13 -33.37
N SER A 236 -44.92 0.81 -33.19
CA SER A 236 -45.33 -0.12 -34.26
C SER A 236 -46.74 0.18 -34.79
N SER A 237 -47.74 0.32 -33.91
CA SER A 237 -49.10 0.64 -34.34
C SER A 237 -49.20 2.00 -35.03
N SER A 238 -48.41 3.00 -34.61
CA SER A 238 -48.38 4.30 -35.28
C SER A 238 -47.75 4.25 -36.68
N GLN A 239 -46.77 3.38 -36.90
CA GLN A 239 -46.16 3.15 -38.21
C GLN A 239 -47.09 2.39 -39.17
N GLU A 240 -47.86 1.42 -38.66
CA GLU A 240 -48.88 0.72 -39.44
C GLU A 240 -50.06 1.62 -39.82
N LEU A 241 -50.57 2.44 -38.88
CA LEU A 241 -51.63 3.41 -39.14
C LEU A 241 -51.20 4.46 -40.16
N THR A 242 -50.10 5.17 -39.91
CA THR A 242 -49.62 6.21 -40.85
C THR A 242 -49.26 5.64 -42.23
N GLY A 243 -48.72 4.42 -42.31
CA GLY A 243 -48.46 3.74 -43.58
C GLY A 243 -49.73 3.35 -44.35
N THR A 244 -50.80 2.97 -43.65
CA THR A 244 -52.08 2.60 -44.29
C THR A 244 -52.92 3.82 -44.66
N GLU A 245 -52.99 4.84 -43.81
CA GLU A 245 -53.64 6.12 -44.09
C GLU A 245 -52.99 6.80 -45.31
N PHE A 246 -51.67 6.93 -45.34
CA PHE A 246 -50.92 7.49 -46.48
C PHE A 246 -51.09 6.68 -47.77
N SER A 247 -51.18 5.35 -47.68
CA SER A 247 -51.47 4.48 -48.83
C SER A 247 -52.90 4.69 -49.36
N ASN A 248 -53.87 4.93 -48.48
CA ASN A 248 -55.25 5.23 -48.88
C ASN A 248 -55.34 6.62 -49.52
N GLU A 249 -54.77 7.66 -48.92
CA GLU A 249 -54.71 9.02 -49.50
C GLU A 249 -54.06 9.02 -50.91
N ILE A 250 -52.98 8.24 -51.10
CA ILE A 250 -52.34 8.08 -52.42
C ILE A 250 -53.28 7.39 -53.43
N ASN A 251 -54.07 6.40 -53.00
CA ASN A 251 -55.02 5.73 -53.89
C ASN A 251 -56.22 6.63 -54.22
N GLU A 252 -56.77 7.38 -53.26
CA GLU A 252 -57.84 8.36 -53.50
C GLU A 252 -57.38 9.47 -54.45
N LEU A 253 -56.18 10.04 -54.23
CA LEU A 253 -55.59 11.04 -55.12
C LEU A 253 -55.38 10.47 -56.54
N LYS A 254 -54.90 9.23 -56.65
CA LYS A 254 -54.71 8.52 -57.92
C LYS A 254 -56.04 8.26 -58.63
N GLU A 255 -57.11 7.91 -57.91
CA GLU A 255 -58.44 7.74 -58.50
C GLU A 255 -59.01 9.08 -58.98
N SER A 256 -58.88 10.16 -58.19
CA SER A 256 -59.24 11.52 -58.62
C SER A 256 -58.47 11.95 -59.88
N MET A 257 -57.15 11.74 -59.92
CA MET A 257 -56.33 12.08 -61.10
C MET A 257 -56.69 11.26 -62.34
N ASN A 258 -57.14 10.02 -62.19
CA ASN A 258 -57.63 9.23 -63.32
C ASN A 258 -59.02 9.70 -63.78
N ALA A 259 -59.93 10.02 -62.84
CA ALA A 259 -61.24 10.57 -63.16
C ALA A 259 -61.14 11.92 -63.89
N ASP A 260 -60.32 12.86 -63.40
CA ASP A 260 -60.05 14.14 -64.07
C ASP A 260 -59.45 13.95 -65.46
N ARG A 261 -58.54 12.98 -65.62
CA ARG A 261 -57.95 12.63 -66.91
C ARG A 261 -58.98 12.06 -67.88
N ASP A 262 -59.86 11.18 -67.43
CA ASP A 262 -60.89 10.57 -68.29
C ASP A 262 -61.97 11.60 -68.67
N ILE A 263 -62.35 12.49 -67.75
CA ILE A 263 -63.18 13.67 -68.03
C ILE A 263 -62.51 14.57 -69.08
N TYR A 264 -61.21 14.87 -68.93
CA TYR A 264 -60.47 15.66 -69.92
C TYR A 264 -60.45 14.99 -71.30
N VAL A 265 -60.12 13.69 -71.37
CA VAL A 265 -60.13 12.93 -72.64
C VAL A 265 -61.52 12.93 -73.27
N GLU A 266 -62.59 12.78 -72.48
CA GLU A 266 -63.97 12.79 -72.96
C GLU A 266 -64.40 14.19 -73.46
N THR A 267 -63.99 15.28 -72.79
CA THR A 267 -64.24 16.64 -73.30
C THR A 267 -63.49 16.89 -74.62
N MET A 268 -62.22 16.50 -74.73
CA MET A 268 -61.44 16.59 -75.96
C MET A 268 -62.05 15.73 -77.10
N ARG A 269 -62.58 14.55 -76.78
CA ARG A 269 -63.30 13.68 -77.74
C ARG A 269 -64.57 14.38 -78.24
N LYS A 270 -65.36 14.95 -77.34
CA LYS A 270 -66.59 15.67 -77.69
C LYS A 270 -66.31 16.92 -78.54
N GLU A 271 -65.31 17.72 -78.17
CA GLU A 271 -64.89 18.87 -78.98
C GLU A 271 -64.47 18.44 -80.39
N HIS A 272 -63.71 17.35 -80.51
CA HIS A 272 -63.32 16.81 -81.81
C HIS A 272 -64.53 16.37 -82.66
N GLU A 273 -65.54 15.75 -82.05
CA GLU A 273 -66.79 15.38 -82.72
C GLU A 273 -67.60 16.62 -83.15
N GLU A 274 -67.66 17.67 -82.34
CA GLU A 274 -68.25 18.96 -82.74
C GLU A 274 -67.48 19.63 -83.89
N TYR A 275 -66.14 19.59 -83.89
CA TYR A 275 -65.33 20.09 -85.00
C TYR A 275 -65.56 19.29 -86.29
N LEU A 276 -65.65 17.96 -86.21
CA LEU A 276 -65.97 17.10 -87.36
C LEU A 276 -67.39 17.33 -87.89
N HIS A 277 -68.36 17.60 -87.01
CA HIS A 277 -69.73 17.94 -87.40
C HIS A 277 -69.75 19.26 -88.20
N ARG A 278 -69.17 20.33 -87.64
CA ARG A 278 -69.08 21.65 -88.29
C ARG A 278 -68.29 21.60 -89.60
N LEU A 279 -67.28 20.73 -89.69
CA LEU A 279 -66.51 20.51 -90.93
C LEU A 279 -67.36 19.80 -91.99
N ARG A 280 -68.17 18.80 -91.60
CA ARG A 280 -69.12 18.13 -92.50
C ARG A 280 -70.21 19.07 -93.00
N GLU A 281 -70.84 19.83 -92.12
CA GLU A 281 -71.84 20.85 -92.50
C GLU A 281 -71.28 21.87 -93.50
N ARG A 282 -70.01 22.28 -93.33
CA ARG A 282 -69.33 23.18 -94.27
C ARG A 282 -69.01 22.50 -95.60
N GLU A 283 -68.67 21.22 -95.59
CA GLU A 283 -68.44 20.44 -96.82
C GLU A 283 -69.76 20.21 -97.57
N ASP A 284 -70.83 19.81 -96.90
CA ASP A 284 -72.17 19.63 -97.50
C ASP A 284 -72.68 20.94 -98.12
N ALA A 285 -72.51 22.08 -97.42
CA ALA A 285 -72.82 23.41 -97.97
C ALA A 285 -71.91 23.82 -99.14
N PHE A 286 -70.66 23.36 -99.18
CA PHE A 286 -69.76 23.57 -100.31
C PHE A 286 -70.14 22.68 -101.51
N GLN A 287 -70.55 21.44 -101.28
CA GLN A 287 -71.07 20.54 -102.31
C GLN A 287 -72.37 21.08 -102.92
N ASP A 288 -73.31 21.57 -102.10
CA ASP A 288 -74.53 22.23 -102.59
C ASP A 288 -74.21 23.51 -103.38
N MET A 289 -73.28 24.33 -102.91
CA MET A 289 -72.79 25.49 -103.66
C MET A 289 -72.19 25.07 -105.02
N MET A 290 -71.36 24.04 -105.07
CA MET A 290 -70.77 23.51 -106.29
C MET A 290 -71.80 22.91 -107.25
N LEU A 291 -72.84 22.23 -106.73
CA LEU A 291 -73.98 21.76 -107.52
C LEU A 291 -74.78 22.94 -108.09
N SER A 292 -75.07 23.97 -107.28
CA SER A 292 -75.75 25.18 -107.75
C SER A 292 -74.95 25.90 -108.85
N PHE A 293 -73.62 25.94 -108.76
CA PHE A 293 -72.75 26.49 -109.82
C PHE A 293 -72.80 25.65 -111.10
N ARG A 294 -72.78 24.32 -110.96
CA ARG A 294 -72.90 23.39 -112.09
C ARG A 294 -74.24 23.54 -112.81
N ASP A 295 -75.33 23.62 -112.06
CA ASP A 295 -76.68 23.65 -112.61
C ASP A 295 -77.07 25.07 -113.09
N ALA A 296 -76.48 26.13 -112.51
CA ALA A 296 -76.48 27.49 -113.06
C ALA A 296 -75.64 27.62 -114.35
N ALA A 297 -74.59 26.80 -114.52
CA ALA A 297 -73.87 26.70 -115.79
C ALA A 297 -74.67 25.94 -116.85
N ALA A 298 -75.36 24.86 -116.47
CA ALA A 298 -76.17 24.04 -117.37
C ALA A 298 -77.46 24.73 -117.84
N SER A 299 -78.10 25.53 -117.00
CA SER A 299 -79.32 26.29 -117.35
C SER A 299 -79.06 27.56 -118.19
N LYS A 300 -77.80 27.87 -118.50
CA LYS A 300 -77.39 29.12 -119.17
C LYS A 300 -77.55 29.06 -120.69
N GLN A 301 -78.77 29.27 -121.18
CA GLN A 301 -79.05 29.48 -122.62
C GLN A 301 -78.13 30.55 -123.25
N GLU A 302 -77.68 30.30 -124.48
CA GLU A 302 -76.74 31.18 -125.21
C GLU A 302 -77.29 32.58 -125.56
N LYS A 303 -77.23 33.53 -124.62
CA LYS A 303 -77.43 34.96 -124.95
C LYS A 303 -76.17 35.55 -125.59
N LYS A 304 -76.04 35.35 -126.90
CA LYS A 304 -74.97 35.88 -127.79
C LYS A 304 -75.03 37.41 -127.94
N TRP A 305 -74.57 38.12 -126.90
CA TRP A 305 -74.58 39.60 -126.82
C TRP A 305 -73.76 40.31 -127.90
N TRP A 306 -72.82 39.61 -128.54
CA TRP A 306 -71.96 40.09 -129.63
C TRP A 306 -72.72 40.52 -130.91
N GLN A 307 -73.98 40.09 -131.09
CA GLN A 307 -74.77 40.36 -132.31
C GLN A 307 -75.06 41.84 -132.59
N LYS A 308 -74.87 42.76 -131.62
CA LYS A 308 -75.10 44.21 -131.81
C LYS A 308 -73.97 44.96 -132.55
N TRP A 309 -72.84 44.32 -132.84
CA TRP A 309 -71.69 44.94 -133.51
C TRP A 309 -71.53 44.46 -134.98
N LYS A 310 -72.65 44.40 -135.71
CA LYS A 310 -72.67 44.30 -137.18
C LYS A 310 -73.32 45.53 -137.80
N LYS A 311 -72.52 46.56 -138.05
CA LYS A 311 -72.72 47.54 -139.12
C LYS A 311 -71.39 48.12 -139.56
#